data_AF-A0A958IU94-F1
#
_entry.id   AF-A0A958IU94-F1
#
_cell.length_a   1.000
_cell.length_b   1.000
_cell.length_c   1.000
_cell.angle_alpha   90.00
_cell.angle_beta   90.00
_cell.angle_gamma   90.00
#
_symmetry.space_group_name_H-M   'P 1'
#
loop_
_entity.id
_entity.type
_entity.pdbx_description
1 polymer ?
#
loop_
_entity_poly.entity_id
_entity_poly.type
_entity_poly.pdbx_seq_one_letter_code
_entity_poly.pdbx_strand_id
1 'polypeptide(L)'
;IFTPEDELPFAGHPTLGTAFIIQQEMLREKAGVVNLNLEVGQIPVKFNYEGDRLAELWMTQMPPEFGPRYNAGQISHMLHLDVSDIDPRFPIQEVSTGVPAMIVPLKSLDAVRRARIRRSIYFELVEKIASKAILIFAPETVHPENQLHVRVFVDYYGVPEDPATGSANGCLAGYLAHHHYWGQPQIETRVEQGYEIGRPSLLLLRANESDSRVTVQVGGRAILVARGELV
;
A
#
# COMPACT_ATOMS: atom_id res chain seq x y z
N ILE A 1 0.71 -15.34 6.79
CA ILE A 1 -0.62 -14.71 6.47
C ILE A 1 -1.11 -15.38 5.21
N PHE A 2 -2.36 -15.83 5.10
CA PHE A 2 -2.75 -16.68 3.96
C PHE A 2 -3.70 -15.97 2.98
N THR A 3 -3.40 -16.08 1.69
CA THR A 3 -4.38 -15.90 0.61
C THR A 3 -5.09 -17.24 0.37
N PRO A 4 -6.10 -17.32 -0.53
CA PRO A 4 -6.67 -18.61 -0.89
C PRO A 4 -5.67 -19.60 -1.52
N GLU A 5 -4.59 -19.10 -2.14
CA GLU A 5 -3.66 -19.91 -2.93
C GLU A 5 -2.30 -20.10 -2.23
N ASP A 6 -1.79 -19.07 -1.54
CA ASP A 6 -0.42 -19.04 -1.01
C ASP A 6 -0.32 -18.39 0.38
N GLU A 7 0.75 -18.71 1.11
CA GLU A 7 1.18 -17.92 2.26
C GLU A 7 1.98 -16.68 1.82
N LEU A 8 1.64 -15.53 2.41
CA LEU A 8 2.39 -14.28 2.34
C LEU A 8 3.15 -14.03 3.63
N PRO A 9 4.38 -13.49 3.53
CA PRO A 9 5.20 -13.19 4.69
C PRO A 9 4.70 -11.95 5.45
N PHE A 10 3.94 -11.08 4.77
CA PHE A 10 3.35 -9.86 5.31
C PHE A 10 2.14 -9.39 4.49
N ALA A 11 1.17 -8.77 5.14
CA ALA A 11 0.11 -7.99 4.49
C ALA A 11 -0.39 -6.92 5.46
N GLY A 12 -0.60 -5.70 4.97
CA GLY A 12 -0.89 -4.57 5.86
C GLY A 12 -2.26 -4.60 6.53
N HIS A 13 -3.34 -4.81 5.76
CA HIS A 13 -4.69 -4.80 6.33
C HIS A 13 -4.96 -5.97 7.31
N PRO A 14 -4.44 -7.20 7.12
CA PRO A 14 -4.55 -8.25 8.13
C PRO A 14 -3.73 -7.94 9.38
N THR A 15 -2.58 -7.27 9.26
CA THR A 15 -1.78 -6.84 10.42
C THR A 15 -2.55 -5.84 11.29
N LEU A 16 -3.11 -4.78 10.71
CA LEU A 16 -3.90 -3.79 11.47
C LEU A 16 -5.18 -4.42 12.04
N GLY A 17 -5.89 -5.23 11.25
CA GLY A 17 -7.10 -5.93 11.68
C GLY A 17 -6.83 -6.91 12.83
N THR A 18 -5.74 -7.67 12.77
CA THR A 18 -5.36 -8.61 13.83
C THR A 18 -5.03 -7.88 15.12
N ALA A 19 -4.23 -6.82 15.05
CA ALA A 19 -3.93 -6.00 16.23
C ALA A 19 -5.21 -5.39 16.84
N PHE A 20 -6.11 -4.88 16.00
CA PHE A 20 -7.41 -4.37 16.43
C PHE A 20 -8.21 -5.44 17.18
N ILE A 21 -8.34 -6.66 16.63
CA ILE A 21 -9.08 -7.75 17.28
C ILE A 21 -8.38 -8.23 18.57
N ILE A 22 -7.05 -8.31 18.62
CA ILE A 22 -6.31 -8.63 19.85
C ILE A 22 -6.66 -7.62 20.95
N GLN A 23 -6.63 -6.33 20.61
CA GLN A 23 -6.94 -5.27 21.57
C GLN A 23 -8.39 -5.34 22.06
N GLN A 24 -9.34 -5.57 21.15
CA GLN A 24 -10.77 -5.61 21.47
C GLN A 24 -11.20 -6.87 22.22
N GLU A 25 -10.78 -8.05 21.77
CA GLU A 25 -11.35 -9.32 22.24
C GLU A 25 -10.46 -10.03 23.27
N MET A 26 -9.14 -9.87 23.18
CA MET A 26 -8.17 -10.57 24.04
C MET A 26 -7.74 -9.68 25.21
N LEU A 27 -7.25 -8.46 24.94
CA LEU A 27 -6.79 -7.54 25.98
C LEU A 27 -7.97 -6.87 26.70
N ARG A 28 -8.99 -6.44 25.95
CA ARG A 28 -10.20 -5.77 26.45
C ARG A 28 -9.91 -4.47 27.23
N GLU A 29 -8.79 -3.84 26.92
CA GLU A 29 -8.37 -2.55 27.46
C GLU A 29 -7.62 -1.73 26.40
N LYS A 30 -7.30 -0.46 26.70
CA LYS A 30 -6.50 0.35 25.79
C LYS A 30 -5.08 -0.18 25.74
N ALA A 31 -4.66 -0.65 24.56
CA ALA A 31 -3.26 -0.95 24.28
C ALA A 31 -2.58 0.29 23.70
N GLY A 32 -1.30 0.52 24.04
CA GLY A 32 -0.48 1.51 23.34
C GLY A 32 0.13 0.93 22.05
N VAL A 33 0.66 -0.29 22.13
CA VAL A 33 1.30 -1.00 21.02
C VAL A 33 1.01 -2.51 21.14
N VAL A 34 0.79 -3.17 20.00
CA VAL A 34 0.82 -4.62 19.85
C VAL A 34 1.93 -4.99 18.87
N ASN A 35 2.87 -5.83 19.28
CA ASN A 35 3.94 -6.31 18.42
C ASN A 35 3.54 -7.66 17.81
N LEU A 36 3.50 -7.74 16.48
CA LEU A 36 3.16 -8.96 15.76
C LEU A 36 4.42 -9.55 15.13
N ASN A 37 4.76 -10.79 15.48
CA ASN A 37 5.87 -11.50 14.84
C ASN A 37 5.36 -12.14 13.55
N LEU A 38 5.86 -11.65 12.41
CA LEU A 38 5.55 -12.14 11.07
C LEU A 38 6.84 -12.69 10.43
N GLU A 39 6.72 -13.33 9.28
CA GLU A 39 7.89 -13.89 8.57
C GLU A 39 8.88 -12.80 8.14
N VAL A 40 8.39 -11.60 7.79
CA VAL A 40 9.24 -10.42 7.49
C VAL A 40 9.94 -9.85 8.72
N GLY A 41 9.61 -10.33 9.93
CA GLY A 41 10.07 -9.78 11.20
C GLY A 41 8.94 -9.25 12.07
N GLN A 42 9.31 -8.58 13.17
CA GLN A 42 8.35 -8.02 14.11
C GLN A 42 7.80 -6.69 13.61
N ILE A 43 6.47 -6.59 13.52
CA ILE A 43 5.74 -5.40 13.11
C ILE A 43 5.02 -4.78 14.32
N PRO A 44 5.47 -3.61 14.81
CA PRO A 44 4.77 -2.87 15.86
C PRO A 44 3.52 -2.18 15.29
N VAL A 45 2.38 -2.39 15.92
CA VAL A 45 1.12 -1.68 15.64
C VAL A 45 0.77 -0.78 16.81
N LYS A 46 0.86 0.53 16.61
CA LYS A 46 0.49 1.56 17.59
C LYS A 46 -1.00 1.90 17.48
N PHE A 47 -1.60 2.19 18.63
CA PHE A 47 -2.99 2.61 18.75
C PHE A 47 -3.04 4.08 19.14
N ASN A 48 -3.64 4.91 18.30
CA ASN A 48 -3.80 6.34 18.56
C ASN A 48 -5.24 6.63 18.99
N TYR A 49 -5.40 7.21 20.17
CA TYR A 49 -6.69 7.55 20.74
C TYR A 49 -6.94 9.06 20.75
N GLU A 50 -8.17 9.45 20.50
CA GLU A 50 -8.70 10.78 20.79
C GLU A 50 -9.62 10.65 22.00
N GLY A 51 -9.08 10.95 23.20
CA GLY A 51 -9.75 10.64 24.47
C GLY A 51 -9.91 9.14 24.66
N ASP A 52 -11.17 8.67 24.71
CA ASP A 52 -11.51 7.24 24.84
C ASP A 52 -11.74 6.54 23.52
N ARG A 53 -11.83 7.28 22.41
CA ARG A 53 -12.10 6.71 21.10
C ARG A 53 -10.79 6.33 20.40
N LEU A 54 -10.67 5.09 19.95
CA LEU A 54 -9.60 4.69 19.03
C LEU A 54 -9.79 5.43 17.70
N ALA A 55 -8.87 6.33 17.38
CA ALA A 55 -8.94 7.16 16.18
C ALA A 55 -8.31 6.45 14.98
N GLU A 56 -7.12 5.88 15.16
CA GLU A 56 -6.31 5.27 14.10
C GLU A 56 -5.38 4.18 14.66
N LEU A 57 -5.05 3.20 13.83
CA LEU A 57 -3.95 2.28 14.07
C LEU A 57 -2.81 2.60 13.10
N TRP A 58 -1.57 2.38 13.52
CA TRP A 58 -0.37 2.66 12.74
C TRP A 58 0.62 1.50 12.85
N MET A 59 0.93 0.84 11.74
CA MET A 59 2.01 -0.16 11.69
C MET A 59 3.31 0.48 11.22
N THR A 60 4.42 0.14 11.86
CA THR A 60 5.77 0.42 11.34
C THR A 60 6.24 -0.76 10.51
N GLN A 61 6.51 -0.54 9.23
CA GLN A 61 6.94 -1.60 8.32
C GLN A 61 8.46 -1.73 8.27
N MET A 62 8.94 -2.76 7.57
CA MET A 62 10.39 -2.89 7.32
C MET A 62 10.90 -1.70 6.50
N PRO A 63 12.17 -1.29 6.69
CA PRO A 63 12.79 -0.29 5.84
C PRO A 63 12.64 -0.66 4.36
N PRO A 64 12.37 0.31 3.47
CA PRO A 64 12.16 0.00 2.07
C PRO A 64 13.46 -0.42 1.38
N GLU A 65 13.38 -1.47 0.58
CA GLU A 65 14.40 -1.89 -0.36
C GLU A 65 13.99 -1.46 -1.77
N PHE A 66 14.93 -0.85 -2.49
CA PHE A 66 14.69 -0.30 -3.83
C PHE A 66 15.27 -1.23 -4.89
N GLY A 67 14.40 -1.79 -5.71
CA GLY A 67 14.72 -2.68 -6.80
C GLY A 67 14.94 -1.97 -8.15
N PRO A 68 14.93 -2.75 -9.25
CA PRO A 68 15.11 -2.26 -10.60
C PRO A 68 14.08 -1.19 -11.01
N ARG A 69 14.47 -0.39 -12.01
CA ARG A 69 13.61 0.60 -12.67
C ARG A 69 13.15 0.08 -14.03
N TYR A 70 11.97 0.51 -14.46
CA TYR A 70 11.31 -0.02 -15.67
C TYR A 70 11.02 1.07 -16.69
N ASN A 71 10.94 0.66 -17.96
CA ASN A 71 10.66 1.55 -19.08
C ASN A 71 9.17 1.96 -19.13
N ALA A 72 8.91 3.26 -19.22
CA ALA A 72 7.56 3.80 -19.26
C ALA A 72 6.71 3.28 -20.44
N GLY A 73 7.31 3.03 -21.60
CA GLY A 73 6.60 2.49 -22.77
C GLY A 73 6.11 1.07 -22.54
N GLN A 74 6.95 0.21 -21.97
CA GLN A 74 6.57 -1.16 -21.62
C GLN A 74 5.43 -1.19 -20.59
N ILE A 75 5.54 -0.39 -19.53
CA ILE A 75 4.58 -0.41 -18.41
C ILE A 75 3.27 0.28 -18.78
N SER A 76 3.29 1.41 -19.49
CA SER A 76 2.07 2.04 -20.01
C SER A 76 1.31 1.08 -20.95
N HIS A 77 2.01 0.36 -21.80
CA HIS A 77 1.40 -0.66 -22.65
C HIS A 77 0.70 -1.76 -21.84
N MET A 78 1.36 -2.29 -20.80
CA MET A 78 0.75 -3.26 -19.87
C MET A 78 -0.50 -2.70 -19.18
N LEU A 79 -0.52 -1.42 -18.83
CA LEU A 79 -1.63 -0.74 -18.15
C LEU A 79 -2.73 -0.24 -19.08
N HIS A 80 -2.63 -0.50 -20.40
CA HIS A 80 -3.54 0.03 -21.41
C HIS A 80 -3.61 1.57 -21.39
N LEU A 81 -2.47 2.21 -21.15
CA LEU A 81 -2.29 3.65 -21.12
C LEU A 81 -1.35 4.10 -22.24
N ASP A 82 -1.38 5.41 -22.53
CA ASP A 82 -0.36 6.03 -23.36
C ASP A 82 0.88 6.31 -22.53
N VAL A 83 2.07 6.28 -23.13
CA VAL A 83 3.31 6.63 -22.43
C VAL A 83 3.28 8.05 -21.86
N SER A 84 2.50 8.94 -22.47
CA SER A 84 2.27 10.31 -22.00
C SER A 84 1.46 10.39 -20.71
N ASP A 85 0.76 9.33 -20.30
CA ASP A 85 0.02 9.27 -19.03
C ASP A 85 0.95 9.04 -17.83
N ILE A 86 2.15 8.48 -18.05
CA ILE A 86 3.17 8.30 -17.02
C ILE A 86 3.78 9.65 -16.65
N ASP A 87 3.96 9.92 -15.36
CA ASP A 87 4.69 11.10 -14.89
C ASP A 87 6.20 10.88 -15.03
N PRO A 88 6.89 11.58 -15.95
CA PRO A 88 8.30 11.34 -16.22
C PRO A 88 9.23 11.91 -15.14
N ARG A 89 8.71 12.68 -14.18
CA ARG A 89 9.51 13.26 -13.09
C ARG A 89 10.05 12.21 -12.13
N PHE A 90 9.37 11.06 -12.04
CA PHE A 90 9.71 10.00 -11.09
C PHE A 90 9.81 8.64 -11.80
N PRO A 91 10.73 7.76 -11.37
CA PRO A 91 10.95 6.50 -12.06
C PRO A 91 9.86 5.48 -11.75
N ILE A 92 9.53 4.61 -12.70
CA ILE A 92 8.80 3.38 -12.39
C ILE A 92 9.78 2.41 -11.72
N GLN A 93 9.48 1.95 -10.52
CA GLN A 93 10.46 1.21 -9.71
C GLN A 93 9.81 0.15 -8.82
N GLU A 94 10.50 -0.99 -8.65
CA GLU A 94 10.17 -1.95 -7.59
C GLU A 94 10.61 -1.43 -6.23
N VAL A 95 9.71 -1.51 -5.25
CA VAL A 95 10.01 -1.19 -3.85
C VAL A 95 9.41 -2.27 -2.97
N SER A 96 10.13 -2.68 -1.92
CA SER A 96 9.66 -3.67 -0.95
C SER A 96 9.82 -3.16 0.48
N THR A 97 8.77 -3.27 1.28
CA THR A 97 8.81 -3.14 2.74
C THR A 97 8.51 -4.49 3.42
N GLY A 98 8.81 -5.59 2.71
CA GLY A 98 8.54 -6.97 3.11
C GLY A 98 7.80 -7.76 2.03
N VAL A 99 6.92 -7.10 1.26
CA VAL A 99 6.29 -7.65 0.03
C VAL A 99 6.48 -6.64 -1.10
N PRO A 100 7.14 -7.00 -2.21
CA PRO A 100 7.46 -6.04 -3.26
C PRO A 100 6.23 -5.60 -4.07
N ALA A 101 6.20 -4.30 -4.42
CA ALA A 101 5.26 -3.70 -5.36
C ALA A 101 6.01 -2.87 -6.41
N MET A 102 5.53 -2.88 -7.66
CA MET A 102 5.97 -1.94 -8.68
C MET A 102 5.20 -0.63 -8.52
N ILE A 103 5.92 0.46 -8.24
CA ILE A 103 5.35 1.79 -8.08
C ILE A 103 5.39 2.52 -9.43
N VAL A 104 4.21 2.93 -9.92
CA VAL A 104 4.03 3.57 -11.23
C VAL A 104 3.39 4.95 -11.05
N PRO A 105 4.14 6.05 -11.22
CA PRO A 105 3.60 7.40 -11.10
C PRO A 105 2.85 7.80 -12.39
N LEU A 106 1.59 8.23 -12.24
CA LEU A 106 0.73 8.73 -13.32
C LEU A 106 0.45 10.23 -13.14
N LYS A 107 0.17 10.92 -14.25
CA LYS A 107 -0.03 12.38 -14.24
C LYS A 107 -1.37 12.85 -13.69
N SER A 108 -2.43 12.05 -13.83
CA SER A 108 -3.80 12.49 -13.58
C SER A 108 -4.68 11.38 -13.02
N LEU A 109 -5.77 11.80 -12.37
CA LEU A 109 -6.81 10.88 -11.91
C LEU A 109 -7.50 10.17 -13.07
N ASP A 110 -7.64 10.85 -14.22
CA ASP A 110 -8.16 10.24 -15.45
C ASP A 110 -7.32 9.03 -15.90
N ALA A 111 -5.99 9.16 -15.92
CA ALA A 111 -5.10 8.05 -16.26
C ALA A 111 -5.26 6.88 -15.28
N VAL A 112 -5.35 7.17 -13.97
CA VAL A 112 -5.60 6.15 -12.94
C VAL A 112 -6.91 5.40 -13.17
N ARG A 113 -7.99 6.12 -13.50
CA ARG A 113 -9.32 5.55 -13.78
C ARG A 113 -9.35 4.69 -15.04
N ARG A 114 -8.67 5.14 -16.11
CA ARG A 114 -8.60 4.42 -17.39
C ARG A 114 -7.74 3.17 -17.34
N ALA A 115 -6.74 3.11 -16.46
CA ALA A 115 -5.78 2.01 -16.38
C ALA A 115 -6.47 0.64 -16.27
N ARG A 116 -6.05 -0.31 -17.10
CA ARG A 116 -6.51 -1.71 -17.10
C ARG A 116 -5.35 -2.64 -17.40
N ILE A 117 -5.22 -3.71 -16.63
CA ILE A 117 -4.16 -4.70 -16.83
C ILE A 117 -4.40 -5.51 -18.10
N ARG A 118 -3.43 -5.48 -19.02
CA ARG A 118 -3.30 -6.47 -20.09
C ARG A 118 -2.71 -7.76 -19.50
N ARG A 119 -3.59 -8.66 -19.08
CA ARG A 119 -3.23 -9.84 -18.26
C ARG A 119 -2.07 -10.66 -18.84
N SER A 120 -2.05 -10.96 -20.14
CA SER A 120 -0.95 -11.74 -20.73
C SER A 120 0.43 -11.06 -20.53
N ILE A 121 0.50 -9.76 -20.79
CA ILE A 121 1.74 -8.96 -20.65
C ILE A 121 2.13 -8.84 -19.18
N TYR A 122 1.14 -8.66 -18.31
CA TYR A 122 1.35 -8.62 -16.86
C TYR A 122 1.93 -9.94 -16.35
N PHE A 123 1.33 -11.08 -16.66
CA PHE A 123 1.82 -12.39 -16.21
C PHE A 123 3.22 -12.70 -16.75
N GLU A 124 3.49 -12.41 -18.03
CA GLU A 124 4.82 -12.56 -18.61
C GLU A 124 5.89 -11.67 -17.93
N LEU A 125 5.49 -10.53 -17.37
CA LEU A 125 6.37 -9.62 -16.63
C LEU A 125 6.55 -10.08 -15.19
N VAL A 126 5.47 -10.30 -14.44
CA VAL A 126 5.52 -10.62 -13.02
C VAL A 126 6.18 -11.97 -12.74
N GLU A 127 6.21 -12.90 -13.69
CA GLU A 127 7.00 -14.13 -13.58
C GLU A 127 8.52 -13.88 -13.48
N LYS A 128 9.00 -12.76 -14.04
CA LYS A 128 10.44 -12.45 -14.17
C LYS A 128 10.95 -11.46 -13.13
N ILE A 129 10.07 -10.91 -12.31
CA ILE A 129 10.39 -9.85 -11.35
C ILE A 129 9.88 -10.20 -9.96
N ALA A 130 10.37 -9.48 -8.95
CA ALA A 130 10.02 -9.75 -7.56
C ALA A 130 8.58 -9.31 -7.24
N SER A 131 8.17 -8.16 -7.77
CA SER A 131 6.85 -7.60 -7.54
C SER A 131 5.76 -8.35 -8.31
N LYS A 132 4.70 -8.70 -7.58
CA LYS A 132 3.46 -9.21 -8.18
C LYS A 132 2.37 -8.15 -8.17
N ALA A 133 2.43 -7.21 -7.23
CA ALA A 133 1.50 -6.08 -7.17
C ALA A 133 1.99 -4.90 -8.03
N ILE A 134 1.09 -4.29 -8.79
CA ILE A 134 1.33 -3.02 -9.50
C ILE A 134 0.52 -1.93 -8.81
N LEU A 135 1.21 -0.98 -8.18
CA LEU A 135 0.60 0.21 -7.60
C LEU A 135 0.74 1.37 -8.58
N ILE A 136 -0.39 1.88 -9.05
CA ILE A 136 -0.46 3.12 -9.83
C ILE A 136 -0.97 4.25 -8.93
N PHE A 137 -0.46 5.46 -9.11
CA PHE A 137 -0.91 6.61 -8.32
C PHE A 137 -0.85 7.93 -9.08
N ALA A 138 -1.69 8.88 -8.67
CA ALA A 138 -1.66 10.27 -9.14
C ALA A 138 -1.98 11.24 -7.99
N PRO A 139 -1.53 12.52 -8.05
CA PRO A 139 -1.79 13.52 -7.02
C PRO A 139 -3.19 14.15 -7.08
N GLU A 140 -3.94 13.91 -8.15
CA GLU A 140 -5.34 14.34 -8.26
C GLU A 140 -6.26 13.31 -7.60
N THR A 141 -7.20 13.77 -6.78
CA THR A 141 -8.09 12.94 -5.95
C THR A 141 -9.56 13.27 -6.19
N VAL A 142 -10.44 12.31 -5.89
CA VAL A 142 -11.89 12.47 -5.79
C VAL A 142 -12.22 13.40 -4.63
N HIS A 143 -11.53 13.21 -3.50
CA HIS A 143 -11.72 14.01 -2.29
C HIS A 143 -10.53 14.97 -2.10
N PRO A 144 -10.74 16.30 -2.18
CA PRO A 144 -9.65 17.29 -2.20
C PRO A 144 -8.86 17.39 -0.89
N GLU A 145 -9.36 16.83 0.21
CA GLU A 145 -8.64 16.71 1.47
C GLU A 145 -7.56 15.61 1.46
N ASN A 146 -7.59 14.71 0.47
CA ASN A 146 -6.59 13.67 0.26
C ASN A 146 -5.52 14.17 -0.72
N GLN A 147 -4.35 13.51 -0.72
CA GLN A 147 -3.19 13.97 -1.49
C GLN A 147 -2.85 13.06 -2.66
N LEU A 148 -3.23 11.77 -2.59
CA LEU A 148 -2.96 10.81 -3.66
C LEU A 148 -4.16 9.89 -3.87
N HIS A 149 -4.43 9.58 -5.13
CA HIS A 149 -5.34 8.52 -5.54
C HIS A 149 -4.53 7.31 -6.00
N VAL A 150 -4.86 6.13 -5.48
CA VAL A 150 -4.12 4.89 -5.70
C VAL A 150 -5.04 3.78 -6.18
N ARG A 151 -4.54 2.95 -7.10
CA ARG A 151 -5.09 1.62 -7.39
C ARG A 151 -3.97 0.59 -7.32
N VAL A 152 -4.30 -0.61 -6.86
CA VAL A 152 -3.33 -1.70 -6.71
C VAL A 152 -3.85 -2.95 -7.39
N PHE A 153 -3.24 -3.28 -8.52
CA PHE A 153 -3.54 -4.48 -9.29
C PHE A 153 -2.77 -5.66 -8.72
N VAL A 154 -3.50 -6.76 -8.51
CA VAL A 154 -3.01 -7.95 -7.82
C VAL A 154 -3.48 -9.23 -8.51
N ASP A 155 -3.68 -9.17 -9.83
CA ASP A 155 -4.15 -10.29 -10.68
C ASP A 155 -3.45 -11.63 -10.37
N TYR A 156 -2.16 -11.59 -10.00
CA TYR A 156 -1.38 -12.76 -9.60
C TYR A 156 -1.93 -13.49 -8.36
N TYR A 157 -2.50 -12.76 -7.40
CA TYR A 157 -3.05 -13.33 -6.15
C TYR A 157 -4.52 -13.76 -6.28
N GLY A 158 -4.98 -14.05 -7.50
CA GLY A 158 -6.32 -14.57 -7.76
C GLY A 158 -7.45 -13.54 -7.75
N VAL A 159 -7.15 -12.26 -7.47
CA VAL A 159 -8.13 -11.14 -7.52
C VAL A 159 -7.60 -10.00 -8.40
N PRO A 160 -8.43 -9.32 -9.20
CA PRO A 160 -7.92 -8.28 -10.11
C PRO A 160 -7.33 -7.06 -9.38
N GLU A 161 -8.00 -6.59 -8.34
CA GLU A 161 -7.68 -5.33 -7.66
C GLU A 161 -8.05 -5.42 -6.18
N ASP A 162 -7.16 -4.90 -5.33
CA ASP A 162 -7.34 -4.90 -3.87
C ASP A 162 -7.81 -3.51 -3.40
N PRO A 163 -8.86 -3.41 -2.54
CA PRO A 163 -9.40 -2.11 -2.12
C PRO A 163 -8.53 -1.31 -1.14
N ALA A 164 -7.63 -1.96 -0.39
CA ALA A 164 -6.83 -1.30 0.64
C ALA A 164 -5.50 -2.04 0.89
N THR A 165 -4.48 -1.74 0.09
CA THR A 165 -3.24 -2.53 0.09
C THR A 165 -2.16 -1.89 0.95
N GLY A 166 -2.18 -2.16 2.26
CA GLY A 166 -1.21 -1.55 3.20
C GLY A 166 0.27 -1.89 2.91
N SER A 167 0.57 -3.05 2.31
CA SER A 167 1.94 -3.41 1.92
C SER A 167 2.45 -2.56 0.75
N ALA A 168 1.68 -2.49 -0.34
CA ALA A 168 2.02 -1.67 -1.50
C ALA A 168 2.05 -0.17 -1.16
N ASN A 169 1.13 0.30 -0.32
CA ASN A 169 1.12 1.69 0.15
C ASN A 169 2.30 2.03 1.08
N GLY A 170 2.85 1.05 1.81
CA GLY A 170 4.10 1.24 2.52
C GLY A 170 5.31 1.35 1.59
N CYS A 171 5.33 0.54 0.52
CA CYS A 171 6.30 0.68 -0.56
C CYS A 171 6.20 2.07 -1.22
N LEU A 172 4.97 2.56 -1.46
CA LEU A 172 4.72 3.92 -1.95
C LEU A 172 5.23 4.99 -0.97
N ALA A 173 4.98 4.87 0.34
CA ALA A 173 5.47 5.84 1.32
C ALA A 173 7.01 5.95 1.29
N GLY A 174 7.70 4.80 1.24
CA GLY A 174 9.15 4.76 1.10
C GLY A 174 9.64 5.36 -0.22
N TYR A 175 8.96 5.07 -1.32
CA TYR A 175 9.20 5.64 -2.65
C TYR A 175 9.09 7.17 -2.66
N LEU A 176 8.01 7.71 -2.09
CA LEU A 176 7.75 9.15 -2.07
C LEU A 176 8.82 9.90 -1.26
N ALA A 177 9.24 9.34 -0.13
CA ALA A 177 10.30 9.90 0.71
C ALA A 177 11.64 9.93 -0.05
N HIS A 178 12.04 8.77 -0.57
CA HIS A 178 13.33 8.58 -1.24
C HIS A 178 13.51 9.41 -2.52
N HIS A 179 12.44 9.54 -3.32
CA HIS A 179 12.47 10.36 -4.52
C HIS A 179 12.09 11.81 -4.28
N HIS A 180 11.94 12.21 -3.01
CA HIS A 180 11.53 13.55 -2.59
C HIS A 180 10.36 14.08 -3.43
N TYR A 181 9.26 13.33 -3.47
CA TYR A 181 8.14 13.60 -4.39
C TYR A 181 7.59 15.03 -4.28
N TRP A 182 7.60 15.59 -3.06
CA TRP A 182 7.25 17.00 -2.79
C TRP A 182 8.44 17.91 -2.50
N GLY A 183 9.66 17.51 -2.90
CA GLY A 183 10.89 18.26 -2.65
C GLY A 183 11.40 18.15 -1.20
N GLN A 184 10.89 17.21 -0.42
CA GLN A 184 11.27 16.98 0.98
C GLN A 184 11.31 15.47 1.31
N PRO A 185 12.13 15.06 2.29
CA PRO A 185 12.27 13.65 2.68
C PRO A 185 11.14 13.13 3.57
N GLN A 186 10.33 14.04 4.15
CA GLN A 186 9.23 13.70 5.05
C GLN A 186 7.91 13.60 4.27
N ILE A 187 7.20 12.51 4.51
CA ILE A 187 5.88 12.18 3.97
C ILE A 187 4.90 12.11 5.14
N GLU A 188 3.81 12.86 5.03
CA GLU A 188 2.60 12.69 5.82
C GLU A 188 1.43 12.92 4.88
N THR A 189 0.71 11.86 4.53
CA THR A 189 -0.15 11.85 3.34
C THR A 189 -1.36 10.97 3.53
N ARG A 190 -2.51 11.46 3.08
CA ARG A 190 -3.75 10.71 2.99
C ARG A 190 -3.93 10.18 1.57
N VAL A 191 -4.17 8.88 1.48
CA VAL A 191 -4.25 8.14 0.22
C VAL A 191 -5.61 7.47 0.11
N GLU A 192 -6.31 7.75 -0.97
CA GLU A 192 -7.58 7.10 -1.29
C GLU A 192 -7.35 5.93 -2.26
N GLN A 193 -8.02 4.81 -2.00
CA GLN A 193 -7.90 3.59 -2.80
C GLN A 193 -9.25 2.86 -2.89
N GLY A 194 -9.45 2.08 -3.95
CA GLY A 194 -10.58 1.16 -4.10
C GLY A 194 -11.87 1.79 -4.62
N TYR A 195 -11.80 3.03 -5.11
CA TYR A 195 -12.97 3.79 -5.59
C TYR A 195 -13.53 3.18 -6.88
N GLU A 196 -12.67 2.77 -7.81
CA GLU A 196 -13.02 2.17 -9.10
C GLU A 196 -13.72 0.81 -8.95
N ILE A 197 -13.56 0.15 -7.81
CA ILE A 197 -14.19 -1.14 -7.49
C ILE A 197 -15.28 -1.02 -6.41
N GLY A 198 -15.73 0.21 -6.09
CA GLY A 198 -16.85 0.46 -5.18
C GLY A 198 -16.55 0.14 -3.70
N ARG A 199 -15.27 0.12 -3.30
CA ARG A 199 -14.83 -0.18 -1.93
C ARG A 199 -13.87 0.92 -1.43
N PRO A 200 -14.35 2.17 -1.32
CA PRO A 200 -13.51 3.31 -0.99
C PRO A 200 -12.86 3.11 0.39
N SER A 201 -11.53 3.22 0.40
CA SER A 201 -10.70 3.07 1.58
C SER A 201 -9.76 4.26 1.70
N LEU A 202 -9.40 4.60 2.93
CA LEU A 202 -8.47 5.68 3.24
C LEU A 202 -7.29 5.11 4.02
N LEU A 203 -6.10 5.28 3.46
CA LEU A 203 -4.83 4.92 4.09
C LEU A 203 -4.08 6.20 4.47
N LEU A 204 -3.32 6.11 5.54
CA LEU A 204 -2.49 7.19 6.05
C LEU A 204 -1.03 6.76 5.93
N LEU A 205 -0.21 7.59 5.31
CA LEU A 205 1.19 7.30 5.07
C LEU A 205 2.05 8.25 5.88
N ARG A 206 3.04 7.69 6.57
CA ARG A 206 4.16 8.44 7.10
C ARG A 206 5.45 7.80 6.65
N ALA A 207 6.37 8.60 6.15
CA ALA A 207 7.72 8.16 5.90
C ALA A 207 8.69 9.30 6.14
N ASN A 208 9.91 8.97 6.49
CA ASN A 208 10.97 9.96 6.61
C ASN A 208 12.31 9.33 6.21
N GLU A 209 13.01 9.99 5.30
CA GLU A 209 14.40 9.68 4.96
C GLU A 209 15.35 10.54 5.81
N SER A 210 16.16 9.90 6.64
CA SER A 210 17.21 10.54 7.44
C SER A 210 18.44 9.64 7.45
N ASP A 211 19.63 10.23 7.30
CA ASP A 211 20.91 9.49 7.34
C ASP A 211 20.92 8.25 6.43
N SER A 212 20.36 8.40 5.22
CA SER A 212 20.21 7.32 4.22
C SER A 212 19.38 6.12 4.68
N ARG A 213 18.53 6.30 5.70
CA ARG A 213 17.54 5.31 6.15
C ARG A 213 16.15 5.89 5.99
N VAL A 214 15.26 5.11 5.39
CA VAL A 214 13.85 5.47 5.27
C VAL A 214 13.06 4.68 6.32
N THR A 215 12.32 5.41 7.15
CA THR A 215 11.31 4.83 8.05
C THR A 215 9.95 4.89 7.37
N VAL A 216 9.14 3.84 7.51
CA VAL A 216 7.83 3.74 6.87
C VAL A 216 6.79 3.33 7.91
N GLN A 217 5.69 4.07 7.94
CA GLN A 217 4.50 3.73 8.69
C GLN A 217 3.26 3.87 7.83
N VAL A 218 2.35 2.92 7.99
CA VAL A 218 1.05 2.92 7.31
C VAL A 218 -0.02 2.85 8.38
N GLY A 219 -0.99 3.74 8.31
CA GLY A 219 -2.09 3.82 9.24
C GLY A 219 -3.44 3.79 8.56
N GLY A 220 -4.46 3.62 9.40
CA GLY A 220 -5.84 3.58 8.97
C GLY A 220 -6.78 3.24 10.12
N ARG A 221 -8.08 3.15 9.80
CA ARG A 221 -9.12 2.75 10.74
C ARG A 221 -9.51 1.30 10.48
N ALA A 222 -9.70 0.55 11.55
CA ALA A 222 -10.32 -0.77 11.53
C ALA A 222 -11.67 -0.71 12.25
N ILE A 223 -12.65 -1.42 11.71
CA ILE A 223 -13.98 -1.56 12.31
C ILE A 223 -14.40 -3.02 12.28
N LEU A 224 -15.09 -3.49 13.32
CA LEU A 224 -15.70 -4.81 13.32
C LEU A 224 -16.94 -4.80 12.42
N VAL A 225 -16.92 -5.62 11.36
CA VAL A 225 -18.05 -5.72 10.41
C VAL A 225 -18.89 -6.96 10.67
N ALA A 226 -18.26 -8.09 10.95
CA ALA A 226 -18.93 -9.36 11.20
C ALA A 226 -18.13 -10.22 12.18
N ARG A 227 -18.84 -11.14 12.85
CA ARG A 227 -18.28 -12.16 13.76
C ARG A 227 -19.03 -13.47 13.54
N GLY A 228 -18.31 -14.58 13.62
CA GLY A 228 -18.87 -15.93 13.57
C GLY A 228 -18.17 -16.87 14.56
N GLU A 229 -18.70 -18.06 14.70
CA GLU A 229 -18.15 -19.15 15.52
C GLU A 229 -17.99 -20.38 14.62
N LEU A 230 -16.82 -21.02 14.69
CA LEU A 230 -16.56 -22.28 13.99
C LEU A 230 -17.02 -23.42 14.88
N VAL A 231 -18.02 -24.18 14.43
CA VAL A 231 -18.60 -25.34 15.12
C VAL A 231 -18.07 -26.63 14.52
#